data_AF-R7L6K1-F1
#
_entry.id   AF-R7L6K1-F1
#
_cell.length_a   1.000
_cell.length_b   1.000
_cell.length_c   1.000
_cell.angle_alpha   90.00
_cell.angle_beta   90.00
_cell.angle_gamma   90.00
#
_symmetry.space_group_name_H-M   'P 1'
#
loop_
_entity.id
_entity.type
_entity.pdbx_description
1 polymer ?
#
loop_
_entity_poly.entity_id
_entity_poly.type
_entity_poly.pdbx_seq_one_letter_code
_entity_poly.pdbx_strand_id
1 'polypeptide(L)'
;MKKLLGIALTIFACGAISAQTIAPELPDFPHTPLSAEEISKIVSDNSQKSWEDLAKSARIKAEDAALKQFYPDAASWIYTAFAAELFAKEGSDLQPELKAAILKDLPAFFDFYESIRPEDSLSGACAALKTIFGIYPIAAQKYLRSAFAVSLIYDSLPPGGWPECNVPSNPAPITQPEEMFNFFMEEPQTFILPFDRMTVGELVFVFGIAGPMDELRGLKNEKITPFIIEKLTQSIKTDTKRLKGRQELPWDDAEGPYTPENIRKRGGLDADKVYYAWRVANANGIPCLYFSERTGGKVYSWLWYMSRPGIWKTDIARDPAAKSLYGRPLNPQTWKNVELSDLLLCSKRHLVTPNGAISMAFFRLSELFFAKDDYSNAAFFADMAKKENPENWKAYGAYISAKARSGAPSSELDVLWRRSYEAFRKYPDICMNMLNKYRANLGLRRRQKEADRLFIAEMRTVMRVDPGFGIDSYSKQLRGLFANLEDKSEMFPIYQDVLRNCSSCPDECFNKIVSPLAELFSDDGDAKSAQRVISMFSSSLRQDDAVLKKSAQALYDKYEPPRSKKARAELEDFKF
;
A
#
# COMPACT_ATOMS: atom_id res chain seq x y z
N MET A 1 -57.62 -38.44 13.82
CA MET A 1 -56.30 -37.85 14.12
C MET A 1 -55.36 -38.12 12.96
N LYS A 2 -54.86 -37.03 12.35
CA LYS A 2 -53.73 -36.87 11.41
C LYS A 2 -53.55 -37.88 10.27
N LYS A 3 -53.98 -37.44 9.08
CA LYS A 3 -53.70 -38.00 7.75
C LYS A 3 -52.30 -37.61 7.26
N LEU A 4 -51.69 -38.53 6.52
CA LEU A 4 -50.81 -38.36 5.34
C LEU A 4 -49.85 -37.16 5.31
N LEU A 5 -48.54 -37.46 5.31
CA LEU A 5 -47.60 -36.82 4.38
C LEU A 5 -46.36 -37.71 4.21
N GLY A 6 -46.27 -38.38 3.07
CA GLY A 6 -45.03 -38.94 2.52
C GLY A 6 -44.76 -38.24 1.21
N ILE A 7 -43.71 -37.41 1.15
CA ILE A 7 -43.17 -36.85 -0.09
C ILE A 7 -41.64 -36.79 0.04
N ALA A 8 -40.99 -37.51 -0.88
CA ALA A 8 -39.64 -37.35 -1.43
C ALA A 8 -38.66 -36.39 -0.71
N LEU A 9 -37.64 -36.95 -0.05
CA LEU A 9 -36.37 -36.27 0.16
C LEU A 9 -35.50 -36.53 -1.08
N THR A 10 -35.55 -35.60 -2.05
CA THR A 10 -34.53 -35.51 -3.10
C THR A 10 -34.14 -34.04 -3.22
N ILE A 11 -32.82 -33.81 -3.23
CA ILE A 11 -32.12 -32.56 -3.60
C ILE A 11 -32.17 -31.45 -2.54
N PHE A 12 -31.05 -31.24 -1.83
CA PHE A 12 -30.39 -29.93 -1.65
C PHE A 12 -29.03 -30.16 -0.97
N ALA A 13 -28.08 -30.70 -1.73
CA ALA A 13 -26.67 -30.76 -1.34
C ALA A 13 -25.80 -30.06 -2.40
N CYS A 14 -26.15 -28.82 -2.75
CA CYS A 14 -25.31 -27.91 -3.55
C CYS A 14 -25.43 -26.42 -3.12
N GLY A 15 -26.05 -26.12 -1.97
CA GLY A 15 -26.39 -24.73 -1.61
C GLY A 15 -25.49 -24.04 -0.59
N ALA A 16 -24.49 -24.72 -0.01
CA ALA A 16 -23.75 -24.17 1.14
C ALA A 16 -22.42 -23.48 0.80
N ILE A 17 -22.01 -23.45 -0.47
CA ILE A 17 -20.75 -22.82 -0.90
C ILE A 17 -20.97 -21.39 -1.40
N SER A 18 -22.19 -20.99 -1.82
CA SER A 18 -22.34 -19.74 -2.58
C SER A 18 -22.66 -18.50 -1.76
N ALA A 19 -23.09 -18.55 -0.50
CA ALA A 19 -23.55 -17.33 0.19
C ALA A 19 -22.46 -16.55 0.95
N GLN A 20 -21.31 -17.16 1.29
CA GLN A 20 -20.27 -16.53 2.11
C GLN A 20 -19.09 -15.95 1.31
N THR A 21 -19.10 -16.09 -0.01
CA THR A 21 -18.06 -15.67 -0.97
C THR A 21 -18.53 -14.62 -1.97
N ILE A 22 -19.79 -14.18 -1.91
CA ILE A 22 -20.33 -13.19 -2.83
C ILE A 22 -19.77 -11.81 -2.45
N ALA A 23 -18.80 -11.33 -3.21
CA ALA A 23 -18.46 -9.91 -3.23
C ALA A 23 -19.75 -9.12 -3.57
N PRO A 24 -20.11 -8.06 -2.82
CA PRO A 24 -21.21 -7.20 -3.24
C PRO A 24 -20.91 -6.65 -4.63
N GLU A 25 -21.97 -6.43 -5.40
CA GLU A 25 -21.86 -5.78 -6.70
C GLU A 25 -21.16 -4.43 -6.54
N LEU A 26 -20.30 -4.13 -7.52
CA LEU A 26 -19.68 -2.82 -7.62
C LEU A 26 -20.76 -1.80 -7.97
N PRO A 27 -20.67 -0.55 -7.48
CA PRO A 27 -21.59 0.50 -7.87
C PRO A 27 -21.56 0.66 -9.39
N ASP A 28 -22.75 0.72 -9.96
CA ASP A 28 -22.96 1.21 -11.31
C ASP A 28 -23.06 2.73 -11.25
N PHE A 29 -21.96 3.40 -10.93
CA PHE A 29 -21.85 4.86 -10.87
C PHE A 29 -20.38 5.28 -10.95
N PRO A 30 -20.03 6.38 -11.63
CA PRO A 30 -20.89 7.29 -12.42
C PRO A 30 -21.27 6.70 -13.79
N HIS A 31 -22.35 7.17 -14.40
CA HIS A 31 -22.80 6.70 -15.72
C HIS A 31 -22.34 7.62 -16.84
N THR A 32 -22.13 7.07 -18.03
CA THR A 32 -21.81 7.90 -19.19
C THR A 32 -22.95 8.85 -19.54
N PRO A 33 -22.71 10.16 -19.63
CA PRO A 33 -23.72 11.11 -20.05
C PRO A 33 -23.76 11.25 -21.59
N LEU A 34 -22.92 10.49 -22.31
CA LEU A 34 -22.80 10.52 -23.76
C LEU A 34 -23.68 9.43 -24.39
N SER A 35 -24.37 9.77 -25.48
CA SER A 35 -25.05 8.80 -26.33
C SER A 35 -24.06 7.91 -27.11
N ALA A 36 -24.56 6.78 -27.60
CA ALA A 36 -23.75 5.88 -28.42
C ALA A 36 -23.25 6.56 -29.71
N GLU A 37 -24.06 7.43 -30.29
CA GLU A 37 -23.72 8.23 -31.47
C GLU A 37 -22.61 9.26 -31.17
N GLU A 38 -22.69 9.94 -30.02
CA GLU A 38 -21.65 10.88 -29.58
C GLU A 38 -20.30 10.18 -29.35
N ILE A 39 -20.32 9.03 -28.66
CA ILE A 39 -19.11 8.22 -28.45
C ILE A 39 -18.54 7.77 -29.80
N SER A 40 -19.36 7.24 -30.70
CA SER A 40 -18.92 6.80 -32.03
C SER A 40 -18.28 7.95 -32.82
N LYS A 41 -18.90 9.14 -32.79
CA LYS A 41 -18.39 10.32 -33.50
C LYS A 41 -17.04 10.77 -32.98
N ILE A 42 -16.88 10.91 -31.66
CA ILE A 42 -15.61 11.40 -31.09
C ILE A 42 -14.48 10.38 -31.23
N VAL A 43 -14.81 9.09 -31.11
CA VAL A 43 -13.85 7.99 -31.30
C VAL A 43 -13.45 7.85 -32.76
N SER A 44 -14.32 8.20 -33.71
CA SER A 44 -13.99 8.20 -35.15
C SER A 44 -13.07 9.36 -35.54
N ASP A 45 -13.25 10.54 -34.93
CA ASP A 45 -12.33 11.68 -35.08
C ASP A 45 -10.97 11.37 -34.43
N ASN A 46 -11.00 10.92 -33.17
CA ASN A 46 -9.85 10.51 -32.35
C ASN A 46 -8.69 11.51 -32.28
N SER A 47 -8.87 12.77 -32.70
CA SER A 47 -7.82 13.77 -32.62
C SER A 47 -7.64 14.29 -31.18
N GLN A 48 -6.40 14.64 -30.82
CA GLN A 48 -6.09 15.24 -29.51
C GLN A 48 -7.01 16.43 -29.20
N LYS A 49 -7.24 17.29 -30.19
CA LYS A 49 -8.12 18.46 -30.06
C LYS A 49 -9.57 18.07 -29.73
N SER A 50 -10.10 17.03 -30.36
CA SER A 50 -11.46 16.53 -30.08
C SER A 50 -11.60 16.10 -28.62
N TRP A 51 -10.58 15.40 -28.09
CA TRP A 51 -10.52 15.00 -26.69
C TRP A 51 -10.37 16.19 -25.73
N GLU A 52 -9.53 17.17 -26.06
CA GLU A 52 -9.40 18.42 -25.28
C GLU A 52 -10.71 19.22 -25.23
N ASP A 53 -11.41 19.31 -26.37
CA ASP A 53 -12.70 19.99 -26.48
C ASP A 53 -13.79 19.25 -25.68
N LEU A 54 -13.81 17.91 -25.71
CA LEU A 54 -14.70 17.12 -24.84
C LEU A 54 -14.37 17.36 -23.36
N ALA A 55 -13.09 17.28 -22.97
CA ALA A 55 -12.70 17.48 -21.58
C ALA A 55 -13.13 18.86 -21.06
N LYS A 56 -12.92 19.91 -21.87
CA LYS A 56 -13.33 21.27 -21.54
C LYS A 56 -14.85 21.41 -21.43
N SER A 57 -15.60 20.91 -22.41
CA SER A 57 -17.06 21.01 -22.41
C SER A 57 -17.69 20.19 -21.27
N ALA A 58 -17.16 19.01 -20.98
CA ALA A 58 -17.59 18.16 -19.88
C ALA A 58 -17.36 18.82 -18.51
N ARG A 59 -16.24 19.52 -18.29
CA ARG A 59 -16.02 20.31 -17.05
C ARG A 59 -17.04 21.44 -16.88
N ILE A 60 -17.42 22.12 -17.97
CA ILE A 60 -18.45 23.17 -17.94
C ILE A 60 -19.81 22.57 -17.58
N LYS A 61 -20.18 21.44 -18.17
CA LYS A 61 -21.43 20.73 -17.85
C LYS A 61 -21.44 20.19 -16.42
N ALA A 62 -20.31 19.69 -15.92
CA ALA A 62 -20.17 19.24 -14.54
C ALA A 62 -20.41 20.38 -13.54
N GLU A 63 -19.83 21.56 -13.82
CA GLU A 63 -20.05 22.77 -13.01
C GLU A 63 -21.51 23.22 -13.02
N ASP A 64 -22.12 23.35 -14.20
CA ASP A 64 -23.52 23.76 -14.33
C ASP A 64 -24.46 22.81 -13.59
N ALA A 65 -24.25 21.50 -13.72
CA ALA A 65 -24.98 20.48 -12.98
C ALA A 65 -24.76 20.60 -11.46
N ALA A 66 -23.52 20.82 -11.02
CA ALA A 66 -23.18 20.97 -9.60
C ALA A 66 -23.85 22.20 -8.96
N LEU A 67 -23.85 23.35 -9.66
CA LEU A 67 -24.49 24.58 -9.20
C LEU A 67 -26.02 24.45 -9.14
N LYS A 68 -26.61 23.64 -10.03
CA LYS A 68 -28.02 23.25 -10.02
C LYS A 68 -28.34 22.13 -9.02
N GLN A 69 -27.34 21.65 -8.29
CA GLN A 69 -27.45 20.55 -7.32
C GLN A 69 -27.82 19.18 -7.92
N PHE A 70 -27.58 19.00 -9.22
CA PHE A 70 -27.68 17.71 -9.91
C PHE A 70 -26.35 16.94 -9.80
N TYR A 71 -26.02 16.51 -8.57
CA TYR A 71 -24.72 15.93 -8.26
C TYR A 71 -24.37 14.62 -8.99
N PRO A 72 -25.31 13.69 -9.23
CA PRO A 72 -25.00 12.51 -10.05
C PRO A 72 -24.58 12.89 -11.46
N ASP A 73 -25.27 13.84 -12.10
CA ASP A 73 -24.92 14.33 -13.44
C ASP A 73 -23.59 15.07 -13.43
N ALA A 74 -23.33 15.86 -12.40
CA ALA A 74 -22.05 16.53 -12.21
C ALA A 74 -20.89 15.52 -12.12
N ALA A 75 -21.09 14.42 -11.40
CA ALA A 75 -20.13 13.32 -11.31
C ALA A 75 -19.90 12.64 -12.68
N SER A 76 -20.98 12.30 -13.39
CA SER A 76 -20.89 11.72 -14.73
C SER A 76 -20.08 12.58 -15.69
N TRP A 77 -20.33 13.90 -15.70
CA TRP A 77 -19.59 14.83 -16.53
C TRP A 77 -18.13 15.02 -16.09
N ILE A 78 -17.82 15.06 -14.79
CA ILE A 78 -16.43 15.25 -14.34
C ILE A 78 -15.55 14.04 -14.68
N TYR A 79 -16.05 12.80 -14.54
CA TYR A 79 -15.29 11.60 -14.92
C TYR A 79 -15.21 11.41 -16.43
N THR A 80 -16.22 11.87 -17.19
CA THR A 80 -16.10 12.00 -18.66
C THR A 80 -14.97 12.95 -19.03
N ALA A 81 -14.84 14.07 -18.32
CA ALA A 81 -13.76 15.02 -18.56
C ALA A 81 -12.38 14.42 -18.26
N PHE A 82 -12.24 13.66 -17.17
CA PHE A 82 -10.98 12.98 -16.83
C PHE A 82 -10.62 11.90 -17.84
N ALA A 83 -11.57 11.11 -18.34
CA ALA A 83 -11.32 10.13 -19.40
C ALA A 83 -10.84 10.83 -20.69
N ALA A 84 -11.52 11.89 -21.11
CA ALA A 84 -11.12 12.66 -22.29
C ALA A 84 -9.74 13.32 -22.12
N GLU A 85 -9.42 13.85 -20.94
CA GLU A 85 -8.10 14.40 -20.64
C GLU A 85 -6.99 13.33 -20.68
N LEU A 86 -7.26 12.13 -20.15
CA LEU A 86 -6.34 11.00 -20.26
C LEU A 86 -6.05 10.68 -21.73
N PHE A 87 -7.08 10.60 -22.59
CA PHE A 87 -6.92 10.31 -24.01
C PHE A 87 -6.18 11.41 -24.78
N ALA A 88 -6.36 12.67 -24.39
CA ALA A 88 -5.67 13.80 -25.00
C ALA A 88 -4.18 13.83 -24.66
N LYS A 89 -3.82 13.55 -23.39
CA LYS A 89 -2.46 13.78 -22.88
C LYS A 89 -1.56 12.56 -22.94
N GLU A 90 -2.05 11.42 -22.48
CA GLU A 90 -1.22 10.22 -22.24
C GLU A 90 -1.66 9.03 -23.09
N GLY A 91 -2.96 8.98 -23.43
CA GLY A 91 -3.60 7.88 -24.15
C GLY A 91 -3.90 8.16 -25.61
N SER A 92 -3.15 9.05 -26.28
CA SER A 92 -3.37 9.40 -27.70
C SER A 92 -3.34 8.14 -28.58
N ASP A 93 -2.40 7.25 -28.28
CA ASP A 93 -2.08 6.00 -28.95
C ASP A 93 -2.97 4.80 -28.61
N LEU A 94 -3.90 4.95 -27.66
CA LEU A 94 -4.84 3.88 -27.32
C LEU A 94 -5.78 3.59 -28.50
N GLN A 95 -6.16 2.32 -28.66
CA GLN A 95 -7.09 1.90 -29.70
C GLN A 95 -8.44 2.62 -29.54
N PRO A 96 -9.08 3.06 -30.65
CA PRO A 96 -10.40 3.72 -30.60
C PRO A 96 -11.46 2.89 -29.85
N GLU A 97 -11.46 1.57 -30.02
CA GLU A 97 -12.39 0.65 -29.37
C GLU A 97 -12.19 0.61 -27.85
N LEU A 98 -10.95 0.72 -27.39
CA LEU A 98 -10.63 0.82 -25.96
C LEU A 98 -11.13 2.14 -25.39
N LYS A 99 -10.89 3.27 -26.08
CA LYS A 99 -11.42 4.59 -25.66
C LYS A 99 -12.95 4.56 -25.56
N ALA A 100 -13.62 3.92 -26.54
CA ALA A 100 -15.06 3.72 -26.52
C ALA A 100 -15.52 2.84 -25.35
N ALA A 101 -14.80 1.74 -25.05
CA ALA A 101 -15.11 0.86 -23.93
C ALA A 101 -15.02 1.60 -22.59
N ILE A 102 -13.97 2.41 -22.40
CA ILE A 102 -13.78 3.23 -21.20
C ILE A 102 -14.90 4.26 -21.04
N LEU A 103 -15.31 4.95 -22.12
CA LEU A 103 -16.41 5.92 -22.06
C LEU A 103 -17.78 5.28 -21.82
N LYS A 104 -17.97 4.01 -22.18
CA LYS A 104 -19.20 3.25 -21.92
C LYS A 104 -19.26 2.73 -20.49
N ASP A 105 -18.13 2.32 -19.93
CA ASP A 105 -17.99 1.81 -18.57
C ASP A 105 -17.26 2.84 -17.68
N LEU A 106 -17.89 4.00 -17.50
CA LEU A 106 -17.41 5.02 -16.57
C LEU A 106 -17.29 4.53 -15.12
N PRO A 107 -18.11 3.58 -14.60
CA PRO A 107 -17.88 3.02 -13.27
C PRO A 107 -16.53 2.30 -13.15
N ALA A 108 -16.08 1.58 -14.19
CA ALA A 108 -14.74 0.98 -14.19
C ALA A 108 -13.64 2.04 -14.31
N PHE A 109 -13.84 3.06 -15.14
CA PHE A 109 -12.89 4.18 -15.25
C PHE A 109 -12.77 4.98 -13.95
N PHE A 110 -13.88 5.23 -13.25
CA PHE A 110 -13.89 5.87 -11.93
C PHE A 110 -13.00 5.11 -10.95
N ASP A 111 -13.19 3.79 -10.86
CA ASP A 111 -12.41 2.94 -9.96
C ASP A 111 -10.91 2.94 -10.31
N PHE A 112 -10.58 2.91 -11.61
CA PHE A 112 -9.21 3.09 -12.08
C PHE A 112 -8.65 4.46 -11.68
N TYR A 113 -9.35 5.54 -12.02
CA TYR A 113 -8.88 6.91 -11.81
C TYR A 113 -8.66 7.21 -10.32
N GLU A 114 -9.55 6.72 -9.46
CA GLU A 114 -9.44 6.90 -8.01
C GLU A 114 -8.44 5.95 -7.34
N SER A 115 -8.01 4.90 -8.05
CA SER A 115 -6.94 3.99 -7.63
C SER A 115 -5.54 4.48 -8.00
N ILE A 116 -5.41 5.48 -8.89
CA ILE A 116 -4.12 6.07 -9.27
C ILE A 116 -3.42 6.66 -8.04
N ARG A 117 -2.13 6.34 -7.91
CA ARG A 117 -1.23 6.81 -6.87
C ARG A 117 -0.22 7.81 -7.43
N PRO A 118 0.37 8.68 -6.60
CA PRO A 118 1.40 9.62 -7.04
C PRO A 118 2.63 9.00 -7.68
N GLU A 119 2.89 7.72 -7.38
CA GLU A 119 4.00 6.93 -7.93
C GLU A 119 3.72 6.42 -9.34
N ASP A 120 2.45 6.36 -9.74
CA ASP A 120 2.05 5.74 -10.99
C ASP A 120 2.41 6.63 -12.20
N SER A 121 2.81 5.98 -13.29
CA SER A 121 3.08 6.60 -14.58
C SER A 121 1.89 6.42 -15.50
N LEU A 122 1.11 7.48 -15.74
CA LEU A 122 -0.07 7.37 -16.63
C LEU A 122 0.28 6.99 -18.07
N SER A 123 1.41 7.49 -18.59
CA SER A 123 1.93 7.07 -19.90
C SER A 123 2.30 5.58 -19.90
N GLY A 124 2.95 5.10 -18.83
CA GLY A 124 3.28 3.68 -18.63
C GLY A 124 2.03 2.81 -18.56
N ALA A 125 1.04 3.21 -17.77
CA ALA A 125 -0.24 2.52 -17.67
C ALA A 125 -0.98 2.48 -19.01
N CYS A 126 -1.02 3.59 -19.75
CA CYS A 126 -1.59 3.62 -21.10
C CYS A 126 -0.83 2.70 -22.07
N ALA A 127 0.50 2.63 -21.99
CA ALA A 127 1.29 1.70 -22.80
C ALA A 127 0.97 0.23 -22.47
N ALA A 128 0.87 -0.13 -21.19
CA ALA A 128 0.48 -1.46 -20.76
C ALA A 128 -0.96 -1.81 -21.21
N LEU A 129 -1.92 -0.89 -21.06
CA LEU A 129 -3.30 -1.06 -21.56
C LEU A 129 -3.35 -1.27 -23.07
N LYS A 130 -2.59 -0.49 -23.84
CA LYS A 130 -2.49 -0.61 -25.29
C LYS A 130 -2.06 -2.01 -25.69
N THR A 131 -1.04 -2.56 -25.01
CA THR A 131 -0.52 -3.91 -25.25
C THR A 131 -1.56 -4.98 -24.90
N ILE A 132 -2.14 -4.93 -23.70
CA ILE A 132 -3.16 -5.89 -23.24
C ILE A 132 -4.36 -5.90 -24.19
N PHE A 133 -4.92 -4.73 -24.50
CA PHE A 133 -6.11 -4.62 -25.34
C PHE A 133 -5.81 -4.97 -26.80
N GLY A 134 -4.60 -4.69 -27.29
CA GLY A 134 -4.19 -5.04 -28.64
C GLY A 134 -4.15 -6.55 -28.89
N ILE A 135 -3.84 -7.34 -27.86
CA ILE A 135 -3.75 -8.80 -27.95
C ILE A 135 -5.07 -9.46 -27.54
N TYR A 136 -5.74 -8.95 -26.49
CA TYR A 136 -6.93 -9.56 -25.88
C TYR A 136 -8.13 -8.60 -25.81
N PRO A 137 -8.61 -8.01 -26.93
CA PRO A 137 -9.61 -6.94 -26.89
C PRO A 137 -10.93 -7.35 -26.24
N ILE A 138 -11.43 -8.57 -26.53
CA ILE A 138 -12.70 -9.08 -25.99
C ILE A 138 -12.61 -9.31 -24.48
N ALA A 139 -11.53 -9.96 -24.01
CA ALA A 139 -11.33 -10.23 -22.59
C ALA A 139 -11.06 -8.94 -21.80
N ALA A 140 -10.22 -8.05 -22.34
CA ALA A 140 -9.94 -6.74 -21.75
C ALA A 140 -11.20 -5.88 -21.64
N GLN A 141 -12.08 -5.89 -22.64
CA GLN A 141 -13.35 -5.16 -22.56
C GLN A 141 -14.29 -5.75 -21.49
N LYS A 142 -14.37 -7.08 -21.38
CA LYS A 142 -15.20 -7.74 -20.37
C LYS A 142 -14.66 -7.56 -18.95
N TYR A 143 -13.34 -7.54 -18.78
CA TYR A 143 -12.65 -7.44 -17.50
C TYR A 143 -11.82 -6.15 -17.41
N LEU A 144 -12.45 -5.01 -17.72
CA LEU A 144 -11.76 -3.73 -17.87
C LEU A 144 -11.01 -3.30 -16.59
N ARG A 145 -11.59 -3.52 -15.41
CA ARG A 145 -10.89 -3.29 -14.11
C ARG A 145 -9.65 -4.17 -13.92
N SER A 146 -9.65 -5.39 -14.47
CA SER A 146 -8.47 -6.25 -14.42
C SER A 146 -7.37 -5.73 -15.34
N ALA A 147 -7.71 -5.29 -16.56
CA ALA A 147 -6.75 -4.64 -17.46
C ALA A 147 -6.16 -3.37 -16.83
N PHE A 148 -7.00 -2.56 -16.17
CA PHE A 148 -6.57 -1.39 -15.42
C PHE A 148 -5.62 -1.72 -14.28
N ALA A 149 -5.94 -2.71 -13.44
CA ALA A 149 -5.07 -3.12 -12.35
C ALA A 149 -3.70 -3.62 -12.84
N VAL A 150 -3.67 -4.46 -13.88
CA VAL A 150 -2.41 -4.88 -14.51
C VAL A 150 -1.66 -3.66 -15.05
N SER A 151 -2.35 -2.72 -15.69
CA SER A 151 -1.68 -1.54 -16.22
C SER A 151 -1.01 -0.65 -15.17
N LEU A 152 -1.59 -0.55 -13.96
CA LEU A 152 -1.01 0.21 -12.86
C LEU A 152 0.17 -0.51 -12.18
N ILE A 153 0.25 -1.85 -12.28
CA ILE A 153 1.41 -2.62 -11.77
C ILE A 153 2.60 -2.51 -12.74
N TYR A 154 2.32 -2.52 -14.04
CA TYR A 154 3.32 -2.58 -15.11
C TYR A 154 3.58 -1.22 -15.76
N ASP A 155 3.13 -0.13 -15.13
CA ASP A 155 3.43 1.23 -15.57
C ASP A 155 4.90 1.63 -15.35
N SER A 156 5.59 0.85 -14.51
CA SER A 156 6.97 1.01 -14.09
C SER A 156 7.60 -0.37 -13.87
N LEU A 157 8.93 -0.44 -13.95
CA LEU A 157 9.64 -1.68 -13.69
C LEU A 157 9.70 -1.97 -12.19
N PRO A 158 9.55 -3.23 -11.77
CA PRO A 158 9.75 -3.61 -10.38
C PRO A 158 11.19 -3.32 -9.94
N PRO A 159 11.42 -3.00 -8.65
CA PRO A 159 12.75 -2.71 -8.16
C PRO A 159 13.67 -3.93 -8.26
N GLY A 160 14.96 -3.67 -8.44
CA GLY A 160 15.97 -4.73 -8.57
C GLY A 160 15.96 -5.68 -7.37
N GLY A 161 15.93 -6.98 -7.65
CA GLY A 161 15.90 -8.03 -6.62
C GLY A 161 14.51 -8.33 -6.04
N TRP A 162 13.44 -7.66 -6.47
CA TRP A 162 12.09 -8.04 -6.07
C TRP A 162 11.62 -9.33 -6.78
N PRO A 163 10.80 -10.16 -6.12
CA PRO A 163 10.55 -10.16 -4.68
C PRO A 163 11.71 -10.81 -3.92
N GLU A 164 12.19 -10.15 -2.88
CA GLU A 164 13.17 -10.73 -1.95
C GLU A 164 12.42 -11.55 -0.89
N CYS A 165 12.49 -12.88 -1.03
CA CYS A 165 11.82 -13.81 -0.13
C CYS A 165 12.78 -14.40 0.94
N ASN A 166 14.07 -14.05 0.93
CA ASN A 166 15.11 -14.63 1.78
C ASN A 166 15.21 -16.16 1.68
N VAL A 167 14.80 -16.73 0.54
CA VAL A 167 14.88 -18.16 0.23
C VAL A 167 16.03 -18.44 -0.75
N PRO A 168 16.47 -19.71 -0.90
CA PRO A 168 17.59 -20.06 -1.77
C PRO A 168 17.43 -19.62 -3.23
N SER A 169 16.20 -19.68 -3.76
CA SER A 169 15.87 -19.21 -5.11
C SER A 169 14.63 -18.31 -5.06
N ASN A 170 14.85 -17.00 -5.09
CA ASN A 170 13.76 -16.03 -5.20
C ASN A 170 13.07 -16.14 -6.57
N PRO A 171 11.75 -15.91 -6.65
CA PRO A 171 11.05 -15.90 -7.93
C PRO A 171 11.46 -14.68 -8.76
N ALA A 172 11.36 -14.80 -10.09
CA ALA A 172 11.71 -13.73 -11.00
C ALA A 172 10.52 -12.79 -11.28
N PRO A 173 10.72 -11.47 -11.41
CA PRO A 173 9.69 -10.58 -11.90
C PRO A 173 9.14 -10.99 -13.26
N ILE A 174 7.83 -10.84 -13.44
CA ILE A 174 7.20 -10.88 -14.76
C ILE A 174 7.23 -9.45 -15.29
N THR A 175 7.63 -9.28 -16.55
CA THR A 175 7.80 -7.95 -17.17
C THR A 175 6.81 -7.68 -18.30
N GLN A 176 6.06 -8.71 -18.71
CA GLN A 176 5.09 -8.64 -19.80
C GLN A 176 3.66 -8.54 -19.23
N PRO A 177 3.00 -7.37 -19.32
CA PRO A 177 1.65 -7.18 -18.77
C PRO A 177 0.61 -8.09 -19.41
N GLU A 178 0.74 -8.38 -20.71
CA GLU A 178 -0.13 -9.27 -21.46
C GLU A 178 -0.07 -10.72 -20.98
N GLU A 179 1.12 -11.19 -20.58
CA GLU A 179 1.31 -12.54 -20.05
C GLU A 179 0.61 -12.69 -18.70
N MET A 180 0.76 -11.67 -17.83
CA MET A 180 0.08 -11.60 -16.54
C MET A 180 -1.44 -11.56 -16.69
N PHE A 181 -1.95 -10.68 -17.56
CA PHE A 181 -3.37 -10.58 -17.83
C PHE A 181 -3.94 -11.90 -18.35
N ASN A 182 -3.27 -12.52 -19.34
CA ASN A 182 -3.75 -13.76 -19.94
C ASN A 182 -3.83 -14.92 -18.94
N PHE A 183 -2.84 -15.09 -18.06
CA PHE A 183 -2.83 -16.20 -17.10
C PHE A 183 -4.07 -16.29 -16.21
N PHE A 184 -4.65 -15.14 -15.86
CA PHE A 184 -5.88 -15.07 -15.07
C PHE A 184 -7.14 -14.97 -15.93
N MET A 185 -7.05 -14.43 -17.14
CA MET A 185 -8.21 -14.20 -18.01
C MET A 185 -8.49 -15.34 -19.00
N GLU A 186 -7.59 -16.31 -19.12
CA GLU A 186 -7.80 -17.53 -19.92
C GLU A 186 -8.98 -18.36 -19.36
N GLU A 187 -9.04 -18.53 -18.04
CA GLU A 187 -10.08 -19.31 -17.36
C GLU A 187 -10.56 -18.63 -16.06
N PRO A 188 -11.16 -17.42 -16.13
CA PRO A 188 -11.48 -16.60 -14.97
C PRO A 188 -12.49 -17.28 -14.02
N GLN A 189 -13.33 -18.18 -14.54
CA GLN A 189 -14.30 -18.96 -13.77
C GLN A 189 -13.66 -20.01 -12.83
N THR A 190 -12.38 -20.35 -13.03
CA THR A 190 -11.67 -21.33 -12.19
C THR A 190 -11.22 -20.73 -10.86
N PHE A 191 -11.22 -19.39 -10.75
CA PHE A 191 -10.84 -18.68 -9.54
C PHE A 191 -12.03 -18.50 -8.61
N ILE A 192 -11.77 -18.69 -7.31
CA ILE A 192 -12.79 -18.59 -6.26
C ILE A 192 -13.24 -17.15 -6.01
N LEU A 193 -12.38 -16.17 -6.28
CA LEU A 193 -12.70 -14.75 -6.15
C LEU A 193 -13.24 -14.22 -7.49
N PRO A 194 -14.40 -13.55 -7.49
CA PRO A 194 -15.01 -13.03 -8.71
C PRO A 194 -14.31 -11.75 -9.17
N PHE A 195 -13.38 -11.87 -10.12
CA PHE A 195 -12.60 -10.73 -10.63
C PHE A 195 -13.45 -9.60 -11.25
N ASP A 196 -14.65 -9.92 -11.75
CA ASP A 196 -15.63 -8.96 -12.25
C ASP A 196 -16.29 -8.11 -11.14
N ARG A 197 -16.14 -8.51 -9.88
CA ARG A 197 -16.70 -7.81 -8.70
C ARG A 197 -15.64 -7.26 -7.76
N MET A 198 -14.36 -7.35 -8.13
CA MET A 198 -13.25 -6.79 -7.36
C MET A 198 -12.90 -5.39 -7.89
N THR A 199 -12.47 -4.51 -6.99
CA THR A 199 -12.01 -3.16 -7.38
C THR A 199 -10.62 -3.22 -8.00
N VAL A 200 -10.23 -2.19 -8.75
CA VAL A 200 -8.85 -2.04 -9.26
C VAL A 200 -7.84 -2.13 -8.10
N GLY A 201 -8.09 -1.43 -6.99
CA GLY A 201 -7.24 -1.49 -5.79
C GLY A 201 -7.19 -2.85 -5.07
N GLU A 202 -8.15 -3.74 -5.26
CA GLU A 202 -8.07 -5.14 -4.79
C GLU A 202 -7.27 -6.00 -5.77
N LEU A 203 -7.50 -5.78 -7.07
CA LEU A 203 -6.93 -6.55 -8.16
C LEU A 203 -5.42 -6.35 -8.34
N VAL A 204 -4.86 -5.20 -7.94
CA VAL A 204 -3.39 -5.01 -7.94
C VAL A 204 -2.68 -6.05 -7.07
N PHE A 205 -3.32 -6.54 -6.01
CA PHE A 205 -2.75 -7.61 -5.16
C PHE A 205 -2.99 -9.02 -5.71
N VAL A 206 -3.83 -9.18 -6.73
CA VAL A 206 -4.01 -10.44 -7.47
C VAL A 206 -2.95 -10.58 -8.56
N PHE A 207 -2.77 -9.52 -9.35
CA PHE A 207 -1.92 -9.54 -10.54
C PHE A 207 -0.45 -9.18 -10.24
N GLY A 208 -0.19 -8.56 -9.10
CA GLY A 208 1.14 -8.14 -8.64
C GLY A 208 2.02 -9.28 -8.11
N ILE A 209 2.16 -10.37 -8.88
CA ILE A 209 2.87 -11.58 -8.48
C ILE A 209 4.12 -11.81 -9.35
N ALA A 210 5.08 -12.58 -8.81
CA ALA A 210 6.30 -12.96 -9.51
C ALA A 210 6.19 -14.36 -10.13
N GLY A 211 6.92 -14.60 -11.21
CA GLY A 211 6.99 -15.88 -11.94
C GLY A 211 7.92 -16.90 -11.28
N PRO A 212 8.35 -17.96 -11.99
CA PRO A 212 8.01 -18.27 -13.38
C PRO A 212 6.57 -18.75 -13.55
N MET A 213 5.96 -18.47 -14.71
CA MET A 213 4.55 -18.80 -14.98
C MET A 213 4.26 -20.28 -15.01
N ASP A 214 5.19 -21.11 -15.49
CA ASP A 214 5.01 -22.57 -15.53
C ASP A 214 4.89 -23.19 -14.14
N GLU A 215 5.62 -22.66 -13.16
CA GLU A 215 5.46 -23.07 -11.77
C GLU A 215 4.07 -22.72 -11.24
N LEU A 216 3.58 -21.50 -11.52
CA LEU A 216 2.24 -21.08 -11.11
C LEU A 216 1.16 -21.92 -11.78
N ARG A 217 1.31 -22.27 -13.07
CA ARG A 217 0.40 -23.19 -13.78
C ARG A 217 0.33 -24.56 -13.09
N GLY A 218 1.46 -25.11 -12.66
CA GLY A 218 1.51 -26.38 -11.93
C GLY A 218 0.86 -26.35 -10.54
N LEU A 219 0.66 -25.16 -9.97
CA LEU A 219 0.05 -24.95 -8.66
C LEU A 219 -1.45 -24.57 -8.72
N LYS A 220 -2.00 -24.31 -9.90
CA LYS A 220 -3.44 -24.06 -10.08
C LYS A 220 -4.26 -25.28 -9.65
N ASN A 221 -5.31 -25.03 -8.87
CA ASN A 221 -6.23 -26.04 -8.39
C ASN A 221 -7.52 -25.39 -7.87
N GLU A 222 -8.63 -25.64 -8.57
CA GLU A 222 -9.97 -25.09 -8.28
C GLU A 222 -10.48 -25.37 -6.86
N LYS A 223 -9.91 -26.36 -6.16
CA LYS A 223 -10.27 -26.69 -4.77
C LYS A 223 -9.63 -25.77 -3.75
N ILE A 224 -8.67 -24.93 -4.14
CA ILE A 224 -7.98 -24.00 -3.26
C ILE A 224 -8.89 -22.81 -2.99
N THR A 225 -9.34 -22.71 -1.74
CA THR A 225 -10.09 -21.56 -1.23
C THR A 225 -9.19 -20.72 -0.34
N PRO A 226 -9.49 -19.43 -0.09
CA PRO A 226 -8.63 -18.57 0.72
C PRO A 226 -8.35 -19.14 2.12
N PHE A 227 -9.33 -19.79 2.76
CA PHE A 227 -9.14 -20.39 4.09
C PHE A 227 -8.18 -21.59 4.12
N ILE A 228 -7.88 -22.20 2.97
CA ILE A 228 -6.91 -23.29 2.89
C ILE A 228 -5.48 -22.77 3.04
N ILE A 229 -5.20 -21.50 2.71
CA ILE A 229 -3.85 -20.92 2.79
C ILE A 229 -3.23 -21.09 4.19
N GLU A 230 -4.01 -20.85 5.25
CA GLU A 230 -3.56 -21.08 6.64
C GLU A 230 -3.21 -22.54 6.93
N LYS A 231 -3.93 -23.49 6.32
CA LYS A 231 -3.68 -24.92 6.50
C LYS A 231 -2.47 -25.38 5.69
N LEU A 232 -2.18 -24.73 4.56
CA LEU A 232 -1.04 -25.10 3.71
C LEU A 232 0.31 -24.90 4.41
N THR A 233 0.44 -23.83 5.21
CA THR A 233 1.67 -23.59 5.98
C THR A 233 1.93 -24.68 7.02
N GLN A 234 0.89 -25.39 7.46
CA GLN A 234 0.96 -26.47 8.45
C GLN A 234 1.00 -27.87 7.81
N SER A 235 0.54 -28.02 6.58
CA SER A 235 0.41 -29.34 5.92
C SER A 235 1.73 -29.86 5.36
N ILE A 236 2.69 -28.97 5.09
CA ILE A 236 4.03 -29.33 4.64
C ILE A 236 4.84 -29.85 5.83
N LYS A 237 5.40 -31.06 5.68
CA LYS A 237 6.22 -31.70 6.71
C LYS A 237 7.48 -30.88 6.97
N THR A 238 7.96 -30.89 8.21
CA THR A 238 9.26 -30.31 8.54
C THR A 238 10.38 -31.21 8.00
N ASP A 239 11.33 -30.62 7.27
CA ASP A 239 12.55 -31.32 6.88
C ASP A 239 13.51 -31.40 8.06
N THR A 240 13.46 -32.54 8.77
CA THR A 240 14.28 -32.78 9.96
C THR A 240 15.76 -32.94 9.66
N LYS A 241 16.15 -33.28 8.42
CA LYS A 241 17.57 -33.40 8.05
C LYS A 241 18.28 -32.05 8.07
N ARG A 242 17.53 -30.97 7.78
CA ARG A 242 18.02 -29.60 7.80
C ARG A 242 18.00 -28.95 9.18
N LEU A 243 17.58 -29.69 10.21
CA LEU A 243 17.64 -29.26 11.61
C LEU A 243 18.80 -29.97 12.34
N LYS A 244 19.93 -29.28 12.51
CA LYS A 244 21.07 -29.76 13.31
C LYS A 244 21.16 -28.96 14.62
N GLY A 245 20.54 -29.49 15.67
CA GLY A 245 20.47 -28.80 16.97
C GLY A 245 19.66 -27.51 16.86
N ARG A 246 20.31 -26.36 17.04
CA ARG A 246 19.70 -25.01 16.88
C ARG A 246 19.98 -24.37 15.52
N GLN A 247 20.72 -25.05 14.64
CA GLN A 247 21.11 -24.53 13.34
C GLN A 247 20.21 -25.09 12.24
N GLU A 248 19.70 -24.17 11.42
CA GLU A 248 19.00 -24.47 10.17
C GLU A 248 20.03 -24.57 9.04
N LEU A 249 20.05 -25.68 8.33
CA LEU A 249 20.90 -25.87 7.15
C LEU A 249 20.23 -25.31 5.90
N PRO A 250 21.02 -24.82 4.91
CA PRO A 250 20.47 -24.38 3.63
C PRO A 250 19.79 -25.53 2.89
N TRP A 251 18.96 -25.19 1.89
CA TRP A 251 18.41 -26.17 0.96
C TRP A 251 19.55 -26.85 0.19
N ASP A 252 19.43 -28.16 -0.04
CA ASP A 252 20.42 -28.93 -0.79
C ASP A 252 20.00 -29.04 -2.25
N ASP A 253 20.58 -28.17 -3.10
CA ASP A 253 20.32 -28.17 -4.54
C ASP A 253 20.76 -29.49 -5.21
N ALA A 254 21.66 -30.27 -4.61
CA ALA A 254 22.05 -31.57 -5.13
C ALA A 254 20.93 -32.61 -4.99
N GLU A 255 20.07 -32.47 -3.97
CA GLU A 255 18.88 -33.31 -3.90
C GLU A 255 17.86 -32.86 -4.95
N GLY A 256 17.78 -31.57 -5.33
CA GLY A 256 16.89 -31.04 -6.37
C GLY A 256 16.61 -29.53 -6.24
N PRO A 257 16.08 -28.86 -7.29
CA PRO A 257 15.93 -27.41 -7.30
C PRO A 257 14.91 -26.91 -6.27
N TYR A 258 15.13 -25.71 -5.74
CA TYR A 258 14.20 -25.04 -4.84
C TYR A 258 12.91 -24.63 -5.56
N THR A 259 11.87 -25.47 -5.46
CA THR A 259 10.55 -25.22 -6.08
C THR A 259 9.43 -25.62 -5.11
N PRO A 260 8.24 -25.01 -5.22
CA PRO A 260 7.05 -25.41 -4.46
C PRO A 260 6.71 -26.89 -4.59
N GLU A 261 6.93 -27.50 -5.76
CA GLU A 261 6.72 -28.93 -5.96
C GLU A 261 7.67 -29.78 -5.10
N ASN A 262 8.95 -29.42 -5.06
CA ASN A 262 9.94 -30.15 -4.25
C ASN A 262 9.75 -29.90 -2.74
N ILE A 263 9.40 -28.67 -2.34
CA ILE A 263 9.03 -28.35 -0.96
C ILE A 263 7.84 -29.22 -0.52
N ARG A 264 6.83 -29.37 -1.38
CA ARG A 264 5.67 -30.22 -1.09
C ARG A 264 6.04 -31.69 -0.92
N LYS A 265 6.93 -32.21 -1.77
CA LYS A 265 7.33 -33.63 -1.76
C LYS A 265 8.24 -33.97 -0.57
N ARG A 266 9.16 -33.07 -0.22
CA ARG A 266 10.28 -33.37 0.70
C ARG A 266 10.10 -32.76 2.08
N GLY A 267 9.21 -31.78 2.20
CA GLY A 267 9.11 -30.94 3.37
C GLY A 267 10.01 -29.73 3.25
N GLY A 268 10.00 -28.90 4.30
CA GLY A 268 10.83 -27.71 4.37
C GLY A 268 10.88 -27.14 5.78
N LEU A 269 11.72 -26.12 5.96
CA LEU A 269 11.74 -25.28 7.16
C LEU A 269 10.59 -24.27 7.11
N ASP A 270 10.36 -23.50 8.17
CA ASP A 270 9.18 -22.66 8.27
C ASP A 270 9.09 -21.62 7.13
N ALA A 271 10.21 -21.02 6.73
CA ALA A 271 10.26 -20.11 5.58
C ALA A 271 9.83 -20.79 4.26
N ASP A 272 10.18 -22.07 4.06
CA ASP A 272 9.84 -22.85 2.86
C ASP A 272 8.33 -23.16 2.83
N LYS A 273 7.73 -23.49 3.98
CA LYS A 273 6.30 -23.78 4.09
C LYS A 273 5.46 -22.53 3.81
N VAL A 274 5.91 -21.38 4.33
CA VAL A 274 5.31 -20.07 4.09
C VAL A 274 5.45 -19.69 2.61
N TYR A 275 6.62 -19.89 2.02
CA TYR A 275 6.87 -19.66 0.59
C TYR A 275 5.94 -20.52 -0.27
N TYR A 276 5.85 -21.84 -0.01
CA TYR A 276 4.94 -22.73 -0.72
C TYR A 276 3.48 -22.25 -0.66
N ALA A 277 2.98 -21.88 0.53
CA ALA A 277 1.60 -21.41 0.68
C ALA A 277 1.33 -20.11 -0.08
N TRP A 278 2.30 -19.18 -0.09
CA TRP A 278 2.22 -17.94 -0.88
C TRP A 278 2.16 -18.21 -2.38
N ARG A 279 3.03 -19.09 -2.90
CA ARG A 279 3.04 -19.46 -4.32
C ARG A 279 1.74 -20.13 -4.75
N VAL A 280 1.17 -20.99 -3.89
CA VAL A 280 -0.16 -21.58 -4.12
C VAL A 280 -1.26 -20.51 -4.10
N ALA A 281 -1.20 -19.52 -3.21
CA ALA A 281 -2.18 -18.43 -3.19
C ALA A 281 -2.15 -17.61 -4.49
N ASN A 282 -0.96 -17.21 -4.94
CA ASN A 282 -0.75 -16.46 -6.18
C ASN A 282 -1.28 -17.21 -7.41
N ALA A 283 -0.96 -18.51 -7.52
CA ALA A 283 -1.41 -19.35 -8.63
C ALA A 283 -2.94 -19.46 -8.71
N ASN A 284 -3.65 -19.30 -7.60
CA ASN A 284 -5.09 -19.47 -7.49
C ASN A 284 -5.84 -18.13 -7.31
N GLY A 285 -5.22 -17.01 -7.67
CA GLY A 285 -5.87 -15.70 -7.71
C GLY A 285 -6.30 -15.18 -6.34
N ILE A 286 -5.64 -15.62 -5.27
CA ILE A 286 -5.90 -15.16 -3.90
C ILE A 286 -4.86 -14.07 -3.57
N PRO A 287 -5.28 -12.80 -3.33
CA PRO A 287 -4.37 -11.75 -2.91
C PRO A 287 -3.56 -12.18 -1.69
N CYS A 288 -2.24 -12.21 -1.82
CA CYS A 288 -1.36 -12.69 -0.76
C CYS A 288 -0.01 -11.97 -0.78
N LEU A 289 0.36 -11.43 0.37
CA LEU A 289 1.61 -10.73 0.59
C LEU A 289 2.55 -11.62 1.42
N TYR A 290 3.79 -11.74 0.94
CA TYR A 290 4.85 -12.49 1.60
C TYR A 290 5.75 -11.54 2.39
N PHE A 291 5.99 -11.88 3.65
CA PHE A 291 6.90 -11.17 4.52
C PHE A 291 8.10 -12.07 4.80
N SER A 292 9.30 -11.50 4.74
CA SER A 292 10.49 -12.16 5.26
C SER A 292 11.47 -11.17 5.87
N GLU A 293 12.12 -11.62 6.94
CA GLU A 293 13.15 -10.85 7.61
C GLU A 293 14.22 -11.77 8.19
N ARG A 294 15.48 -11.39 8.02
CA ARG A 294 16.64 -12.15 8.49
C ARG A 294 17.23 -11.48 9.72
N THR A 295 17.17 -12.15 10.86
CA THR A 295 17.80 -11.68 12.10
C THR A 295 18.41 -12.84 12.88
N GLY A 296 19.56 -12.58 13.54
CA GLY A 296 20.28 -13.60 14.32
C GLY A 296 20.69 -14.85 13.51
N GLY A 297 20.84 -14.74 12.20
CA GLY A 297 21.15 -15.86 11.31
C GLY A 297 19.97 -16.78 10.94
N LYS A 298 18.76 -16.48 11.42
CA LYS A 298 17.51 -17.18 11.06
C LYS A 298 16.66 -16.29 10.13
N VAL A 299 15.91 -16.93 9.23
CA VAL A 299 14.90 -16.26 8.40
C VAL A 299 13.53 -16.47 9.04
N TYR A 300 12.82 -15.39 9.29
CA TYR A 300 11.43 -15.40 9.70
C TYR A 300 10.56 -15.00 8.53
N SER A 301 9.51 -15.77 8.26
CA SER A 301 8.55 -15.47 7.20
C SER A 301 7.12 -15.66 7.67
N TRP A 302 6.20 -14.85 7.15
CA TRP A 302 4.77 -14.96 7.41
C TRP A 302 3.96 -14.40 6.24
N LEU A 303 2.65 -14.65 6.22
CA LEU A 303 1.76 -14.18 5.16
C LEU A 303 0.67 -13.27 5.68
N TRP A 304 0.30 -12.30 4.84
CA TRP A 304 -1.02 -11.70 4.88
C TRP A 304 -1.78 -12.12 3.63
N TYR A 305 -3.09 -12.38 3.74
CA TYR A 305 -3.88 -12.77 2.59
C TYR A 305 -5.33 -12.31 2.70
N MET A 306 -5.99 -12.13 1.56
CA MET A 306 -7.40 -11.76 1.49
C MET A 306 -8.28 -13.01 1.56
N SER A 307 -8.97 -13.19 2.69
CA SER A 307 -9.83 -14.35 2.93
C SER A 307 -11.17 -14.28 2.17
N ARG A 308 -11.63 -13.06 1.92
CA ARG A 308 -12.81 -12.66 1.14
C ARG A 308 -12.57 -11.24 0.63
N PRO A 309 -13.25 -10.76 -0.42
CA PRO A 309 -13.13 -9.38 -0.90
C PRO A 309 -13.13 -8.38 0.26
N GLY A 310 -12.10 -7.54 0.31
CA GLY A 310 -11.78 -6.63 1.40
C GLY A 310 -11.24 -7.24 2.71
N ILE A 311 -11.56 -8.48 3.08
CA ILE A 311 -11.21 -9.02 4.41
C ILE A 311 -9.82 -9.67 4.41
N TRP A 312 -8.83 -8.91 4.87
CA TRP A 312 -7.46 -9.36 5.07
C TRP A 312 -7.26 -10.09 6.40
N LYS A 313 -6.54 -11.20 6.35
CA LYS A 313 -5.98 -11.87 7.53
C LYS A 313 -4.48 -11.66 7.57
N THR A 314 -3.99 -11.29 8.75
CA THR A 314 -2.59 -10.96 9.00
C THR A 314 -1.94 -12.00 9.92
N ASP A 315 -0.60 -12.01 9.96
CA ASP A 315 0.22 -12.84 10.86
C ASP A 315 0.07 -14.37 10.69
N ILE A 316 -0.20 -14.83 9.46
CA ILE A 316 -0.32 -16.26 9.19
C ILE A 316 1.05 -16.92 9.22
N ALA A 317 1.17 -17.98 10.01
CA ALA A 317 2.41 -18.73 10.25
C ALA A 317 3.56 -17.89 10.84
N ARG A 318 3.24 -16.75 11.47
CA ARG A 318 4.24 -15.90 12.10
C ARG A 318 4.79 -16.53 13.38
N ASP A 319 6.10 -16.80 13.38
CA ASP A 319 6.83 -17.29 14.55
C ASP A 319 6.65 -16.32 15.75
N PRO A 320 6.37 -16.80 16.97
CA PRO A 320 6.29 -15.96 18.16
C PRO A 320 7.51 -15.05 18.37
N ALA A 321 8.72 -15.50 18.01
CA ALA A 321 9.95 -14.71 18.09
C ALA A 321 10.00 -13.58 17.04
N ALA A 322 9.22 -13.68 15.97
CA ALA A 322 9.11 -12.64 14.94
C ALA A 322 8.06 -11.57 15.26
N LYS A 323 7.37 -11.62 16.40
CA LYS A 323 6.30 -10.65 16.75
C LYS A 323 6.83 -9.21 16.96
N SER A 324 8.12 -9.05 17.22
CA SER A 324 8.80 -7.75 17.34
C SER A 324 9.38 -7.24 16.01
N LEU A 325 9.23 -7.97 14.91
CA LEU A 325 9.70 -7.60 13.58
C LEU A 325 8.58 -6.90 12.81
N TYR A 326 8.81 -5.74 12.20
CA TYR A 326 7.74 -4.97 11.56
C TYR A 326 8.04 -4.62 10.10
N GLY A 327 8.87 -5.44 9.44
CA GLY A 327 9.05 -5.41 8.00
C GLY A 327 7.72 -5.43 7.24
N ARG A 328 7.72 -4.77 6.08
CA ARG A 328 6.54 -4.63 5.20
C ARG A 328 6.89 -5.05 3.77
N PRO A 329 6.02 -5.80 3.10
CA PRO A 329 6.15 -6.11 1.69
C PRO A 329 5.94 -4.84 0.89
N LEU A 330 6.40 -4.88 -0.35
CA LEU A 330 6.08 -3.83 -1.31
C LEU A 330 4.64 -4.00 -1.81
N ASN A 331 3.95 -2.89 -1.97
CA ASN A 331 2.73 -2.79 -2.74
C ASN A 331 3.11 -2.94 -4.22
N PRO A 332 2.53 -3.91 -4.96
CA PRO A 332 2.93 -4.17 -6.34
C PRO A 332 2.56 -3.06 -7.32
N GLN A 333 1.67 -2.13 -6.95
CA GLN A 333 1.38 -0.95 -7.75
C GLN A 333 2.47 0.11 -7.58
N THR A 334 2.82 0.45 -6.33
CA THR A 334 3.67 1.61 -6.06
C THR A 334 5.14 1.29 -5.81
N TRP A 335 5.46 0.00 -5.65
CA TRP A 335 6.76 -0.51 -5.22
C TRP A 335 7.28 0.11 -3.90
N LYS A 336 6.37 0.64 -3.08
CA LYS A 336 6.63 1.13 -1.71
C LYS A 336 6.06 0.16 -0.70
N ASN A 337 6.56 0.21 0.54
CA ASN A 337 6.00 -0.59 1.63
C ASN A 337 4.49 -0.40 1.74
N VAL A 338 3.74 -1.51 1.81
CA VAL A 338 2.29 -1.47 2.00
C VAL A 338 1.95 -0.70 3.27
N GLU A 339 1.13 0.34 3.16
CA GLU A 339 0.63 1.08 4.31
C GLU A 339 -0.55 0.34 4.95
N LEU A 340 -0.76 0.52 6.26
CA LEU A 340 -1.88 -0.14 6.93
C LEU A 340 -3.21 0.41 6.41
N SER A 341 -3.27 1.71 6.13
CA SER A 341 -4.46 2.33 5.52
C SER A 341 -4.78 1.75 4.14
N ASP A 342 -3.79 1.39 3.32
CA ASP A 342 -4.02 0.80 1.99
C ASP A 342 -4.91 -0.44 2.11
N LEU A 343 -4.61 -1.32 3.06
CA LEU A 343 -5.36 -2.55 3.30
C LEU A 343 -6.67 -2.30 4.02
N LEU A 344 -6.71 -1.41 5.02
CA LEU A 344 -7.94 -1.14 5.77
C LEU A 344 -8.99 -0.39 4.94
N LEU A 345 -8.56 0.57 4.12
CA LEU A 345 -9.45 1.30 3.22
C LEU A 345 -9.88 0.43 2.04
N CYS A 346 -9.00 -0.44 1.54
CA CYS A 346 -9.37 -1.53 0.64
C CYS A 346 -10.42 -2.45 1.29
N SER A 347 -10.25 -2.79 2.58
CA SER A 347 -11.17 -3.69 3.30
C SER A 347 -12.60 -3.20 3.39
N LYS A 348 -12.74 -1.88 3.49
CA LYS A 348 -14.03 -1.20 3.59
C LYS A 348 -14.65 -0.92 2.24
N ARG A 349 -13.90 -1.16 1.16
CA ARG A 349 -14.32 -0.87 -0.21
C ARG A 349 -14.89 0.55 -0.29
N HIS A 350 -14.23 1.48 0.42
CA HIS A 350 -14.82 2.76 0.83
C HIS A 350 -15.12 3.68 -0.36
N LEU A 351 -14.44 3.52 -1.50
CA LEU A 351 -14.69 4.27 -2.75
C LEU A 351 -15.83 3.68 -3.57
N VAL A 352 -16.17 2.42 -3.35
CA VAL A 352 -17.20 1.69 -4.10
C VAL A 352 -18.47 1.50 -3.27
N THR A 353 -18.71 2.38 -2.31
CA THR A 353 -20.04 2.56 -1.71
C THR A 353 -20.70 3.76 -2.37
N PRO A 354 -22.04 3.85 -2.46
CA PRO A 354 -22.70 5.04 -3.00
C PRO A 354 -22.22 6.35 -2.35
N ASN A 355 -22.13 6.38 -1.02
CA ASN A 355 -21.62 7.52 -0.26
C ASN A 355 -20.14 7.78 -0.57
N GLY A 356 -19.34 6.73 -0.71
CA GLY A 356 -17.95 6.81 -1.11
C GLY A 356 -17.75 7.48 -2.47
N ALA A 357 -18.50 7.02 -3.46
CA ALA A 357 -18.42 7.53 -4.83
C ALA A 357 -18.93 8.98 -4.92
N ILE A 358 -20.04 9.31 -4.26
CA ILE A 358 -20.56 10.67 -4.17
C ILE A 358 -19.58 11.59 -3.42
N SER A 359 -19.02 11.14 -2.30
CA SER A 359 -17.98 11.87 -1.56
C SER A 359 -16.79 12.19 -2.46
N MET A 360 -16.36 11.23 -3.28
CA MET A 360 -15.26 11.46 -4.21
C MET A 360 -15.65 12.44 -5.32
N ALA A 361 -16.86 12.33 -5.88
CA ALA A 361 -17.37 13.31 -6.83
C ALA A 361 -17.38 14.74 -6.25
N PHE A 362 -17.84 14.92 -5.01
CA PHE A 362 -17.76 16.20 -4.32
C PHE A 362 -16.31 16.68 -4.12
N PHE A 363 -15.39 15.79 -3.79
CA PHE A 363 -13.97 16.13 -3.72
C PHE A 363 -13.43 16.61 -5.07
N ARG A 364 -13.77 15.95 -6.17
CA ARG A 364 -13.34 16.37 -7.52
C ARG A 364 -13.97 17.68 -7.97
N LEU A 365 -15.22 17.94 -7.61
CA LEU A 365 -15.85 19.25 -7.81
C LEU A 365 -15.13 20.34 -7.00
N SER A 366 -14.73 20.05 -5.75
CA SER A 366 -13.93 20.98 -4.96
C SER A 366 -12.62 21.36 -5.66
N GLU A 367 -11.89 20.38 -6.21
CA GLU A 367 -10.66 20.64 -6.98
C GLU A 367 -10.94 21.48 -8.24
N LEU A 368 -12.05 21.20 -8.94
CA LEU A 368 -12.46 21.96 -10.13
C LEU A 368 -12.73 23.44 -9.80
N PHE A 369 -13.48 23.74 -8.74
CA PHE A 369 -13.74 25.12 -8.32
C PHE A 369 -12.49 25.80 -7.76
N PHE A 370 -11.64 25.06 -7.04
CA PHE A 370 -10.38 25.58 -6.53
C PHE A 370 -9.45 26.04 -7.66
N ALA A 371 -9.36 25.27 -8.75
CA ALA A 371 -8.56 25.62 -9.93
C ALA A 371 -9.08 26.86 -10.69
N LYS A 372 -10.31 27.30 -10.41
CA LYS A 372 -10.94 28.52 -10.97
C LYS A 372 -10.92 29.70 -9.99
N ASP A 373 -10.18 29.58 -8.89
CA ASP A 373 -10.15 30.54 -7.80
C ASP A 373 -11.51 30.80 -7.11
N ASP A 374 -12.50 29.92 -7.32
CA ASP A 374 -13.76 29.92 -6.59
C ASP A 374 -13.61 29.12 -5.29
N TYR A 375 -12.91 29.72 -4.34
CA TYR A 375 -12.61 29.08 -3.06
C TYR A 375 -13.84 28.87 -2.18
N SER A 376 -14.94 29.61 -2.42
CA SER A 376 -16.20 29.45 -1.67
C SER A 376 -16.86 28.13 -2.04
N ASN A 377 -17.08 27.88 -3.33
CA ASN A 377 -17.63 26.61 -3.80
C ASN A 377 -16.65 25.47 -3.56
N ALA A 378 -15.34 25.69 -3.72
CA ALA A 378 -14.34 24.68 -3.37
C ALA A 378 -14.46 24.22 -1.90
N ALA A 379 -14.59 25.16 -0.96
CA ALA A 379 -14.77 24.83 0.46
C ALA A 379 -16.12 24.15 0.72
N PHE A 380 -17.20 24.57 0.04
CA PHE A 380 -18.52 23.95 0.16
C PHE A 380 -18.48 22.47 -0.24
N PHE A 381 -17.96 22.16 -1.44
CA PHE A 381 -17.91 20.78 -1.93
C PHE A 381 -16.93 19.90 -1.14
N ALA A 382 -15.80 20.43 -0.68
CA ALA A 382 -14.91 19.67 0.20
C ALA A 382 -15.57 19.34 1.56
N ASP A 383 -16.39 20.24 2.10
CA ASP A 383 -17.13 19.96 3.33
C ASP A 383 -18.23 18.91 3.12
N MET A 384 -18.93 18.97 1.99
CA MET A 384 -19.90 17.94 1.57
C MET A 384 -19.24 16.57 1.42
N ALA A 385 -18.09 16.50 0.74
CA ALA A 385 -17.32 15.27 0.58
C ALA A 385 -16.99 14.60 1.93
N LYS A 386 -16.49 15.38 2.87
CA LYS A 386 -16.15 14.92 4.22
C LYS A 386 -17.38 14.49 5.04
N LYS A 387 -18.51 15.19 4.89
CA LYS A 387 -19.77 14.82 5.57
C LYS A 387 -20.32 13.50 5.03
N GLU A 388 -20.24 13.31 3.72
CA GLU A 388 -20.73 12.10 3.04
C GLU A 388 -19.88 10.87 3.38
N ASN A 389 -18.55 11.03 3.36
CA ASN A 389 -17.61 10.02 3.81
C ASN A 389 -16.52 10.63 4.69
N PRO A 390 -16.63 10.50 6.03
CA PRO A 390 -15.60 10.97 6.96
C PRO A 390 -14.23 10.31 6.79
N GLU A 391 -14.13 9.20 6.06
CA GLU A 391 -12.85 8.54 5.76
C GLU A 391 -12.16 9.11 4.51
N ASN A 392 -12.82 10.02 3.77
CA ASN A 392 -12.20 10.75 2.66
C ASN A 392 -11.25 11.83 3.17
N TRP A 393 -10.03 11.41 3.52
CA TRP A 393 -8.99 12.30 4.06
C TRP A 393 -8.55 13.38 3.07
N LYS A 394 -8.61 13.12 1.76
CA LYS A 394 -8.27 14.10 0.70
C LYS A 394 -9.17 15.34 0.81
N ALA A 395 -10.47 15.14 1.12
CA ALA A 395 -11.43 16.21 1.31
C ALA A 395 -11.09 17.14 2.49
N TYR A 396 -10.48 16.64 3.57
CA TYR A 396 -10.03 17.49 4.67
C TYR A 396 -8.95 18.47 4.21
N GLY A 397 -7.96 17.97 3.45
CA GLY A 397 -6.89 18.81 2.90
C GLY A 397 -7.42 19.86 1.92
N ALA A 398 -8.35 19.48 1.03
CA ALA A 398 -9.00 20.40 0.11
C ALA A 398 -9.81 21.48 0.85
N TYR A 399 -10.59 21.10 1.87
CA TYR A 399 -11.37 22.03 2.68
C TYR A 399 -10.49 23.08 3.35
N ILE A 400 -9.40 22.64 4.00
CA ILE A 400 -8.46 23.54 4.68
C ILE A 400 -7.78 24.47 3.67
N SER A 401 -7.37 23.95 2.51
CA SER A 401 -6.72 24.73 1.45
C SER A 401 -7.66 25.80 0.89
N ALA A 402 -8.92 25.45 0.62
CA ALA A 402 -9.93 26.38 0.16
C ALA A 402 -10.20 27.48 1.20
N LYS A 403 -10.39 27.11 2.47
CA LYS A 403 -10.56 28.07 3.58
C LYS A 403 -9.38 29.02 3.72
N ALA A 404 -8.15 28.50 3.62
CA ALA A 404 -6.95 29.33 3.67
C ALA A 404 -6.91 30.35 2.53
N ARG A 405 -7.28 29.94 1.30
CA ARG A 405 -7.36 30.83 0.14
C ARG A 405 -8.51 31.83 0.22
N SER A 406 -9.61 31.49 0.89
CA SER A 406 -10.70 32.42 1.24
C SER A 406 -10.34 33.42 2.36
N GLY A 407 -9.11 33.41 2.89
CA GLY A 407 -8.68 34.34 3.93
C GLY A 407 -9.07 33.96 5.36
N ALA A 408 -9.36 32.67 5.63
CA ALA A 408 -9.64 32.22 6.99
C ALA A 408 -8.47 32.54 7.94
N PRO A 409 -8.74 33.01 9.17
CA PRO A 409 -7.69 33.37 10.11
C PRO A 409 -6.88 32.14 10.51
N SER A 410 -5.62 32.39 10.81
CA SER A 410 -4.65 31.41 11.31
C SER A 410 -5.17 30.53 12.46
N SER A 411 -5.95 31.09 13.39
CA SER A 411 -6.53 30.35 14.51
C SER A 411 -7.59 29.33 14.07
N GLU A 412 -8.40 29.67 13.07
CA GLU A 412 -9.38 28.75 12.48
C GLU A 412 -8.66 27.60 11.76
N LEU A 413 -7.65 27.93 10.94
CA LEU A 413 -6.87 26.93 10.21
C LEU A 413 -6.18 25.94 11.17
N ASP A 414 -5.62 26.42 12.28
CA ASP A 414 -5.01 25.56 13.31
C ASP A 414 -6.01 24.58 13.93
N VAL A 415 -7.28 24.98 14.10
CA VAL A 415 -8.35 24.10 14.60
C VAL A 415 -8.74 23.07 13.55
N LEU A 416 -8.85 23.48 12.29
CA LEU A 416 -9.18 22.56 11.20
C LEU A 416 -8.08 21.51 10.98
N TRP A 417 -6.81 21.93 11.01
CA TRP A 417 -5.68 21.01 10.95
C TRP A 417 -5.67 20.02 12.11
N ARG A 418 -5.91 20.48 13.35
CA ARG A 418 -6.02 19.59 14.51
C ARG A 418 -7.12 18.55 14.32
N ARG A 419 -8.33 18.99 14.01
CA ARG A 419 -9.46 18.08 13.74
C ARG A 419 -9.16 17.08 12.63
N SER A 420 -8.36 17.48 11.63
CA SER A 420 -8.04 16.60 10.51
C SER A 420 -7.16 15.42 10.92
N TYR A 421 -5.96 15.62 11.49
CA TYR A 421 -5.11 14.47 11.83
C TYR A 421 -5.72 13.63 12.97
N GLU A 422 -6.45 14.26 13.90
CA GLU A 422 -7.12 13.55 14.99
C GLU A 422 -8.21 12.59 14.51
N ALA A 423 -8.94 12.95 13.44
CA ALA A 423 -9.95 12.08 12.83
C ALA A 423 -9.36 10.79 12.25
N PHE A 424 -8.08 10.80 11.89
CA PHE A 424 -7.39 9.68 11.26
C PHE A 424 -6.40 8.95 12.18
N ARG A 425 -6.43 9.14 13.51
CA ARG A 425 -5.56 8.42 14.46
C ARG A 425 -5.62 6.88 14.35
N LYS A 426 -6.71 6.33 13.82
CA LYS A 426 -6.86 4.89 13.53
C LYS A 426 -6.10 4.42 12.28
N TYR A 427 -5.64 5.36 11.44
CA TYR A 427 -4.86 5.16 10.22
C TYR A 427 -3.54 5.95 10.36
N PRO A 428 -2.50 5.39 10.99
CA PRO A 428 -1.33 6.15 11.41
C PRO A 428 -0.62 6.88 10.27
N ASP A 429 -0.58 6.30 9.08
CA ASP A 429 0.01 6.89 7.89
C ASP A 429 -0.76 8.14 7.40
N ILE A 430 -2.10 8.07 7.28
CA ILE A 430 -2.95 9.24 6.97
C ILE A 430 -2.85 10.31 8.07
N CYS A 431 -2.87 9.89 9.35
CA CYS A 431 -2.69 10.80 10.48
C CYS A 431 -1.39 11.59 10.35
N MET A 432 -0.28 10.89 10.10
CA MET A 432 1.03 11.51 9.96
C MET A 432 1.14 12.36 8.70
N ASN A 433 0.51 11.98 7.59
CA ASN A 433 0.44 12.81 6.39
C ASN A 433 -0.24 14.16 6.69
N MET A 434 -1.42 14.14 7.31
CA MET A 434 -2.16 15.35 7.69
C MET A 434 -1.40 16.18 8.72
N LEU A 435 -0.79 15.54 9.72
CA LEU A 435 0.04 16.21 10.71
C LEU A 435 1.26 16.88 10.08
N ASN A 436 1.95 16.21 9.15
CA ASN A 436 3.12 16.77 8.48
C ASN A 436 2.76 17.97 7.60
N LYS A 437 1.59 17.98 6.95
CA LYS A 437 1.07 19.17 6.25
C LYS A 437 0.81 20.34 7.22
N TYR A 438 0.23 20.07 8.39
CA TYR A 438 0.04 21.10 9.41
C TYR A 438 1.38 21.63 9.94
N ARG A 439 2.34 20.73 10.20
CA ARG A 439 3.69 21.08 10.66
C ARG A 439 4.43 21.94 9.66
N ALA A 440 4.34 21.63 8.37
CA ALA A 440 4.89 22.48 7.31
C ALA A 440 4.27 23.88 7.32
N ASN A 441 2.95 24.00 7.50
CA ASN A 441 2.27 25.30 7.64
C ASN A 441 2.75 26.09 8.87
N LEU A 442 2.92 25.42 10.02
CA LEU A 442 3.48 26.04 11.23
C LEU A 442 4.93 26.51 11.00
N GLY A 443 5.75 25.71 10.32
CA GLY A 443 7.12 26.07 9.95
C GLY A 443 7.18 27.35 9.11
N LEU A 444 6.34 27.46 8.07
CA LEU A 444 6.21 28.67 7.25
C LEU A 444 5.81 29.91 8.06
N ARG A 445 5.11 29.71 9.17
CA ARG A 445 4.67 30.76 10.12
C ARG A 445 5.63 30.94 11.29
N ARG A 446 6.86 30.41 11.19
CA ARG A 446 7.93 30.49 12.21
C ARG A 446 7.53 29.87 13.56
N ARG A 447 6.65 28.86 13.55
CA ARG A 447 6.18 28.11 14.74
C ARG A 447 6.76 26.69 14.77
N GLN A 448 8.05 26.54 14.45
CA GLN A 448 8.70 25.23 14.33
C GLN A 448 8.70 24.44 15.65
N LYS A 449 8.93 25.10 16.79
CA LYS A 449 8.88 24.45 18.12
C LYS A 449 7.53 23.79 18.40
N GLU A 450 6.43 24.40 17.94
CA GLU A 450 5.09 23.82 18.09
C GLU A 450 4.90 22.63 17.15
N ALA A 451 5.37 22.75 15.90
CA ALA A 451 5.34 21.65 14.93
C ALA A 451 6.06 20.40 15.47
N ASP A 452 7.20 20.58 16.11
CA ASP A 452 8.01 19.49 16.65
C ASP A 452 7.39 18.88 17.93
N ARG A 453 6.80 19.71 18.81
CA ARG A 453 6.02 19.23 19.96
C ARG A 453 4.81 18.38 19.54
N LEU A 454 4.09 18.81 18.50
CA LEU A 454 2.93 18.07 17.99
C LEU A 454 3.34 16.71 17.43
N PHE A 455 4.45 16.65 16.69
CA PHE A 455 5.01 15.38 16.22
C PHE A 455 5.29 14.43 17.39
N ILE A 456 6.11 14.86 18.34
CA ILE A 456 6.51 14.02 19.49
C ILE A 456 5.28 13.54 20.27
N ALA A 457 4.28 14.40 20.47
CA ALA A 457 3.06 14.05 21.17
C ALA A 457 2.23 12.98 20.43
N GLU A 458 2.03 13.13 19.12
CA GLU A 458 1.21 12.22 18.33
C GLU A 458 1.89 10.87 18.08
N MET A 459 3.23 10.86 18.05
CA MET A 459 3.99 9.62 17.84
C MET A 459 3.71 8.54 18.89
N ARG A 460 3.27 8.89 20.12
CA ARG A 460 2.84 7.89 21.11
C ARG A 460 1.62 7.10 20.63
N THR A 461 0.65 7.78 20.01
CA THR A 461 -0.54 7.13 19.43
C THR A 461 -0.15 6.27 18.25
N VAL A 462 0.68 6.81 17.35
CA VAL A 462 1.18 6.10 16.16
C VAL A 462 1.89 4.81 16.56
N MET A 463 2.83 4.87 17.49
CA MET A 463 3.58 3.70 17.97
C MET A 463 2.69 2.63 18.61
N ARG A 464 1.55 3.01 19.20
CA ARG A 464 0.60 2.06 19.79
C ARG A 464 -0.23 1.33 18.73
N VAL A 465 -0.61 2.03 17.67
CA VAL A 465 -1.43 1.45 16.58
C VAL A 465 -0.55 0.66 15.61
N ASP A 466 0.62 1.20 15.29
CA ASP A 466 1.53 0.66 14.28
C ASP A 466 3.01 0.99 14.63
N PRO A 467 3.65 0.14 15.46
CA PRO A 467 5.03 0.35 15.90
C PRO A 467 6.03 0.44 14.74
N GLY A 468 5.88 -0.38 13.70
CA GLY A 468 6.77 -0.39 12.55
C GLY A 468 6.75 0.92 11.78
N PHE A 469 5.55 1.41 11.45
CA PHE A 469 5.40 2.71 10.80
C PHE A 469 5.89 3.86 11.70
N GLY A 470 5.67 3.73 13.01
CA GLY A 470 6.14 4.72 13.97
C GLY A 470 7.68 4.81 14.05
N ILE A 471 8.39 3.68 14.06
CA ILE A 471 9.85 3.66 14.00
C ILE A 471 10.35 4.28 12.69
N ASP A 472 9.77 3.91 11.55
CA ASP A 472 10.11 4.48 10.25
C ASP A 472 9.85 5.99 10.19
N SER A 473 8.81 6.46 10.89
CA SER A 473 8.50 7.89 10.99
C SER A 473 9.50 8.62 11.88
N TYR A 474 9.93 8.02 12.99
CA TYR A 474 10.99 8.58 13.81
C TYR A 474 12.32 8.65 13.06
N SER A 475 12.74 7.56 12.41
CA SER A 475 14.04 7.50 11.72
C SER A 475 14.17 8.60 10.64
N LYS A 476 13.10 8.87 9.90
CA LYS A 476 13.06 9.92 8.86
C LYS A 476 13.10 11.34 9.42
N GLN A 477 12.61 11.57 10.65
CA GLN A 477 12.36 12.92 11.16
C GLN A 477 13.28 13.35 12.29
N LEU A 478 13.92 12.41 13.00
CA LEU A 478 14.70 12.69 14.20
C LEU A 478 15.86 13.65 13.93
N ARG A 479 16.53 13.51 12.77
CA ARG A 479 17.60 14.43 12.35
C ARG A 479 17.11 15.88 12.24
N GLY A 480 15.93 16.08 11.63
CA GLY A 480 15.31 17.40 11.51
C GLY A 480 14.90 17.97 12.87
N LEU A 481 14.33 17.13 13.75
CA LEU A 481 13.97 17.55 15.12
C LEU A 481 15.20 18.06 15.88
N PHE A 482 16.33 17.34 15.81
CA PHE A 482 17.56 17.74 16.49
C PHE A 482 18.21 18.98 15.90
N ALA A 483 18.16 19.13 14.57
CA ALA A 483 18.68 20.33 13.90
C ALA A 483 17.91 21.60 14.29
N ASN A 484 16.63 21.48 14.66
CA ASN A 484 15.78 22.61 15.04
C ASN A 484 15.91 23.02 16.51
N LEU A 485 16.66 22.28 17.34
CA LEU A 485 16.79 22.59 18.76
C LEU A 485 17.66 23.84 18.96
N GLU A 486 17.13 24.82 19.69
CA GLU A 486 17.91 25.97 20.16
C GLU A 486 18.88 25.57 21.28
N ASP A 487 18.42 24.69 22.19
CA ASP A 487 19.25 24.10 23.23
C ASP A 487 19.54 22.64 22.91
N LYS A 488 20.79 22.34 22.58
CA LYS A 488 21.26 20.97 22.32
C LYS A 488 21.11 20.05 23.54
N SER A 489 20.93 20.59 24.75
CA SER A 489 20.67 19.78 25.94
C SER A 489 19.34 19.02 25.87
N GLU A 490 18.36 19.50 25.09
CA GLU A 490 17.04 18.88 24.91
C GLU A 490 17.07 17.61 24.03
N MET A 491 18.16 17.39 23.29
CA MET A 491 18.32 16.26 22.38
C MET A 491 18.18 14.91 23.09
N PHE A 492 18.87 14.74 24.22
CA PHE A 492 18.86 13.47 24.96
C PHE A 492 17.52 13.19 25.66
N PRO A 493 16.84 14.17 26.29
CA PRO A 493 15.46 14.01 26.73
C PRO A 493 14.50 13.55 25.62
N ILE A 494 14.56 14.16 24.43
CA ILE A 494 13.72 13.74 23.29
C ILE A 494 14.07 12.32 22.87
N TYR A 495 15.36 12.00 22.76
CA TYR A 495 15.81 10.65 22.42
C TYR A 495 15.36 9.62 23.46
N GLN A 496 15.41 9.94 24.75
CA GLN A 496 14.90 9.06 25.81
C GLN A 496 13.39 8.79 25.66
N ASP A 497 12.62 9.79 25.26
CA ASP A 497 11.20 9.65 24.95
C ASP A 497 10.97 8.73 23.72
N VAL A 498 11.81 8.85 22.69
CA VAL A 498 11.81 7.93 21.53
C VAL A 498 12.10 6.49 21.96
N LEU A 499 13.15 6.27 22.76
CA LEU A 499 13.51 4.94 23.27
C LEU A 499 12.37 4.31 24.08
N ARG A 500 11.72 5.10 24.96
CA ARG A 500 10.58 4.63 25.74
C ARG A 500 9.44 4.16 24.83
N ASN A 501 9.14 4.93 23.79
CA ASN A 501 8.07 4.59 22.84
C ASN A 501 8.41 3.36 21.99
N CYS A 502 9.69 3.09 21.72
CA CYS A 502 10.15 1.94 20.93
C CYS A 502 10.43 0.68 21.77
N SER A 503 10.12 0.70 23.08
CA SER A 503 10.46 -0.39 24.00
C SER A 503 9.81 -1.74 23.69
N SER A 504 8.75 -1.78 22.87
CA SER A 504 8.11 -3.01 22.38
C SER A 504 8.82 -3.65 21.17
N CYS A 505 9.75 -2.93 20.55
CA CYS A 505 10.38 -3.26 19.28
C CYS A 505 11.86 -2.84 19.26
N PRO A 506 12.67 -3.34 20.22
CA PRO A 506 14.04 -2.87 20.41
C PRO A 506 14.97 -3.17 19.24
N ASP A 507 14.78 -4.30 18.52
CA ASP A 507 15.58 -4.68 17.35
C ASP A 507 15.46 -3.64 16.22
N GLU A 508 14.23 -3.29 15.86
CA GLU A 508 13.92 -2.28 14.84
C GLU A 508 14.40 -0.89 15.25
N CYS A 509 14.24 -0.54 16.54
CA CYS A 509 14.77 0.70 17.09
C CYS A 509 16.30 0.78 16.93
N PHE A 510 17.00 -0.31 17.26
CA PHE A 510 18.45 -0.38 17.13
C PHE A 510 18.89 -0.16 15.68
N ASN A 511 18.27 -0.89 14.75
CA ASN A 511 18.65 -0.90 13.34
C ASN A 511 18.31 0.42 12.63
N LYS A 512 17.14 1.02 12.90
CA LYS A 512 16.64 2.17 12.15
C LYS A 512 16.86 3.52 12.83
N ILE A 513 17.10 3.54 14.13
CA ILE A 513 17.25 4.78 14.90
C ILE A 513 18.62 4.83 15.56
N VAL A 514 18.96 3.87 16.43
CA VAL A 514 20.16 3.97 17.28
C VAL A 514 21.44 3.92 16.46
N SER A 515 21.60 2.90 15.60
CA SER A 515 22.81 2.72 14.81
C SER A 515 23.03 3.87 13.82
N PRO A 516 22.04 4.28 13.00
CA PRO A 516 22.19 5.41 12.08
C PRO A 516 22.45 6.74 12.80
N LEU A 517 21.84 6.95 13.97
CA LEU A 517 22.06 8.17 14.74
C LEU A 517 23.46 8.20 15.37
N ALA A 518 23.96 7.07 15.88
CA ALA A 518 25.32 6.98 16.40
C ALA A 518 26.37 7.19 15.30
N GLU A 519 26.15 6.61 14.13
CA GLU A 519 26.97 6.82 12.94
C GLU A 519 26.98 8.31 12.54
N LEU A 520 25.82 8.95 12.47
CA LEU A 520 25.71 10.38 12.19
C LEU A 520 26.54 11.24 13.16
N PHE A 521 26.45 10.99 14.47
CA PHE A 521 27.27 11.73 15.44
C PHE A 521 28.77 11.46 15.27
N SER A 522 29.14 10.22 14.96
CA SER A 522 30.53 9.86 14.71
C SER A 522 31.08 10.58 13.46
N ASP A 523 30.30 10.62 12.38
CA ASP A 523 30.65 11.29 11.12
C ASP A 523 30.80 12.81 11.32
N ASP A 524 29.99 13.40 12.20
CA ASP A 524 30.10 14.80 12.63
C ASP A 524 31.27 15.05 13.63
N GLY A 525 32.06 14.02 13.96
CA GLY A 525 33.19 14.09 14.89
C GLY A 525 32.83 14.10 16.37
N ASP A 526 31.55 13.87 16.71
CA ASP A 526 31.02 13.82 18.08
C ASP A 526 30.89 12.38 18.60
N ALA A 527 32.03 11.70 18.75
CA ALA A 527 32.09 10.33 19.28
C ALA A 527 31.48 10.20 20.68
N LYS A 528 31.48 11.29 21.48
CA LYS A 528 30.85 11.29 22.82
C LYS A 528 29.34 11.17 22.73
N SER A 529 28.70 11.92 21.84
CA SER A 529 27.26 11.80 21.61
C SER A 529 26.90 10.46 20.99
N ALA A 530 27.72 9.95 20.05
CA ALA A 530 27.56 8.60 19.49
C ALA A 530 27.55 7.52 20.59
N GLN A 531 28.53 7.54 21.49
CA GLN A 531 28.57 6.63 22.63
C GLN A 531 27.39 6.82 23.58
N ARG A 532 26.98 8.07 23.83
CA ARG A 532 25.87 8.37 24.75
C ARG A 532 24.53 7.83 24.23
N VAL A 533 24.23 7.96 22.94
CA VAL A 533 22.98 7.41 22.38
C VAL A 533 22.94 5.87 22.46
N ILE A 534 24.09 5.22 22.29
CA ILE A 534 24.22 3.77 22.44
C ILE A 534 24.06 3.35 23.90
N SER A 535 24.73 4.03 24.84
CA SER A 535 24.61 3.71 26.27
C SER A 535 23.17 3.86 26.77
N MET A 536 22.47 4.92 26.36
CA MET A 536 21.06 5.14 26.70
C MET A 536 20.17 4.01 26.17
N PHE A 537 20.41 3.56 24.93
CA PHE A 537 19.71 2.40 24.37
C PHE A 537 20.01 1.12 25.17
N SER A 538 21.28 0.79 25.40
CA SER A 538 21.69 -0.40 26.18
C SER A 538 21.07 -0.43 27.57
N SER A 539 20.90 0.73 28.20
CA SER A 539 20.29 0.86 29.53
C SER A 539 18.77 0.66 29.52
N SER A 540 18.14 0.83 28.36
CA SER A 540 16.69 0.62 28.17
C SER A 540 16.31 -0.84 27.87
N LEU A 541 17.29 -1.67 27.50
CA LEU A 541 17.07 -3.08 27.17
C LEU A 541 16.78 -3.94 28.40
N ARG A 542 15.89 -4.93 28.24
CA ARG A 542 15.55 -5.91 29.29
C ARG A 542 16.70 -6.89 29.49
N GLN A 543 16.67 -7.67 30.57
CA GLN A 543 17.73 -8.65 30.85
C GLN A 543 17.87 -9.70 29.73
N ASP A 544 16.74 -10.02 29.11
CA ASP A 544 16.53 -11.10 28.15
C ASP A 544 17.07 -10.74 26.75
N ASP A 545 17.35 -9.45 26.47
CA ASP A 545 17.83 -8.91 25.19
C ASP A 545 19.34 -9.12 24.99
N ALA A 546 19.87 -10.28 25.35
CA ALA A 546 21.32 -10.53 25.42
C ALA A 546 22.05 -10.35 24.07
N VAL A 547 21.42 -10.76 22.96
CA VAL A 547 21.97 -10.58 21.62
C VAL A 547 22.08 -9.11 21.27
N LEU A 548 21.01 -8.34 21.52
CA LEU A 548 20.96 -6.93 21.20
C LEU A 548 21.91 -6.10 22.07
N LYS A 549 22.07 -6.47 23.34
CA LYS A 549 23.10 -5.91 24.22
C LYS A 549 24.50 -6.14 23.68
N LYS A 550 24.78 -7.33 23.15
CA LYS A 550 26.07 -7.63 22.50
C LYS A 550 26.27 -6.78 21.24
N SER A 551 25.25 -6.62 20.41
CA SER A 551 25.31 -5.76 19.22
C SER A 551 25.52 -4.29 19.58
N ALA A 552 24.82 -3.79 20.60
CA ALA A 552 24.99 -2.42 21.10
C ALA A 552 26.38 -2.21 21.71
N GLN A 553 26.93 -3.19 22.43
CA GLN A 553 28.31 -3.12 22.94
C GLN A 553 29.32 -3.09 21.80
N ALA A 554 29.17 -3.94 20.78
CA ALA A 554 30.06 -3.93 19.62
C ALA A 554 30.04 -2.57 18.88
N LEU A 555 28.85 -1.96 18.77
CA LEU A 555 28.71 -0.61 18.19
C LEU A 555 29.33 0.47 19.09
N TYR A 556 29.21 0.34 20.42
CA TYR A 556 29.85 1.25 21.37
C TYR A 556 31.38 1.21 21.24
N ASP A 557 31.95 0.01 21.18
CA ASP A 557 33.39 -0.22 21.06
C ASP A 557 33.92 0.32 19.71
N LYS A 558 33.13 0.20 18.63
CA LYS A 558 33.46 0.77 17.31
C LYS A 558 33.72 2.28 17.38
N TYR A 559 32.96 3.01 18.19
CA TYR A 559 33.05 4.47 18.32
C TYR A 559 33.84 4.92 19.55
N GLU A 560 34.58 4.02 20.21
CA GLU A 560 35.42 4.38 21.33
C GLU A 560 36.64 5.20 20.85
N PRO A 561 36.81 6.45 21.34
CA PRO A 561 37.98 7.24 20.97
C PRO A 561 39.26 6.56 21.48
N PRO A 562 40.38 6.61 20.72
CA PRO A 562 41.61 5.93 21.10
C PRO A 562 42.09 6.40 22.49
N ARG A 563 42.28 5.43 23.40
CA ARG A 563 42.55 5.69 24.83
C ARG A 563 43.93 6.29 25.15
N SER A 564 44.83 6.46 24.17
CA SER A 564 46.19 7.01 24.43
C SER A 564 46.53 8.23 23.57
N LYS A 565 47.28 9.19 24.16
CA LYS A 565 47.86 10.35 23.44
C LYS A 565 48.71 9.92 22.23
N LYS A 566 49.30 8.72 22.26
CA LYS A 566 50.17 8.18 21.22
C LYS A 566 49.37 7.66 20.01
N ALA A 567 48.26 6.96 20.26
CA ALA A 567 47.35 6.50 19.22
C ALA A 567 46.58 7.65 18.53
N ARG A 568 46.40 8.78 19.24
CA ARG A 568 45.81 10.00 18.68
C ARG A 568 46.76 10.73 17.72
N ALA A 569 48.07 10.72 18.02
CA ALA A 569 49.11 11.25 17.14
C ALA A 569 49.32 10.36 15.91
N GLU A 570 49.27 9.04 16.06
CA GLU A 570 49.40 8.08 14.96
C GLU A 570 48.23 8.17 13.95
N LEU A 571 47.03 8.60 14.35
CA LEU A 571 45.89 8.84 13.44
C LEU A 571 45.95 10.20 12.71
N GLU A 572 46.61 11.21 13.29
CA GLU A 572 46.85 12.50 12.63
C GLU A 572 47.98 12.42 11.60
N ASP A 573 48.94 11.51 11.79
CA ASP A 573 50.02 11.22 10.83
C ASP A 573 49.58 10.40 9.60
N PHE A 574 48.35 9.87 9.58
CA PHE A 574 47.79 9.08 8.46
C PHE A 574 46.84 9.88 7.54
N LYS A 575 46.73 11.20 7.70
CA LYS A 575 46.10 12.07 6.69
C LYS A 575 47.07 12.32 5.53
N PHE A 576 46.94 11.53 4.47
CA PHE A 576 47.33 11.90 3.10
C PHE A 576 46.11 11.93 2.20
#